data_AF-A0AAU1X6H3-F1
#
_entry.id   AF-A0AAU1X6H3-F1
#
_cell.length_a   1.000
_cell.length_b   1.000
_cell.length_c   1.000
_cell.angle_alpha   90.00
_cell.angle_beta   90.00
_cell.angle_gamma   90.00
#
_symmetry.space_group_name_H-M   'P 1'
#
loop_
_entity.id
_entity.type
_entity.pdbx_description
1 polymer ?
#
loop_
_entity_poly.entity_id
_entity_poly.type
_entity_poly.pdbx_seq_one_letter_code
_entity_poly.pdbx_strand_id
1 'polypeptide(L)'
;MQRFNSSVEELPRSSVQSLMVFLAVVGMNVSKSRDFEDRRPEMERRARVLLSRFPDGTCFYSNFDWKGEHPNFYEQPVNGTSPFSRSRWDAGLIAVNDTEVALIWTFEF
;
A
#
# COMPACT_ATOMS: atom_id res chain seq x y z
N MET A 1 19.30 -15.35 -17.10
CA MET A 1 18.21 -14.94 -16.19
C MET A 1 18.81 -14.58 -14.85
N GLN A 2 19.33 -13.35 -14.70
CA GLN A 2 19.93 -12.87 -13.45
C GLN A 2 18.99 -11.83 -12.84
N ARG A 3 18.61 -12.05 -11.57
CA ARG A 3 17.99 -11.11 -10.61
C ARG A 3 16.64 -10.48 -11.02
N PHE A 4 15.55 -11.22 -10.85
CA PHE A 4 14.37 -10.63 -10.20
C PHE A 4 14.60 -10.71 -8.69
N ASN A 5 15.46 -9.86 -8.13
CA ASN A 5 15.35 -9.56 -6.71
C ASN A 5 14.02 -8.81 -6.61
N SER A 6 13.02 -9.40 -5.95
CA SER A 6 11.67 -8.86 -5.93
C SER A 6 11.71 -7.44 -5.37
N SER A 7 11.44 -6.43 -6.21
CA SER A 7 11.30 -5.03 -5.78
C SER A 7 10.03 -4.80 -4.96
N VAL A 8 9.29 -5.88 -4.67
CA VAL A 8 8.08 -5.90 -3.88
C VAL A 8 8.18 -7.05 -2.89
N GLU A 9 7.62 -6.84 -1.71
CA GLU A 9 7.49 -7.86 -0.66
C GLU A 9 6.01 -8.20 -0.45
N GLU A 10 5.73 -9.42 0.02
CA GLU A 10 4.36 -9.84 0.29
C GLU A 10 3.84 -9.16 1.56
N LEU A 11 2.69 -8.51 1.44
CA LEU A 11 2.02 -7.79 2.51
C LEU A 11 0.85 -8.63 3.04
N PRO A 12 0.73 -8.84 4.36
CA PRO A 12 -0.43 -9.53 4.90
C PRO A 12 -1.71 -8.75 4.60
N ARG A 13 -2.78 -9.48 4.26
CA ARG A 13 -4.10 -8.89 3.96
C ARG A 13 -4.61 -7.95 5.06
N SER A 14 -4.27 -8.22 6.33
CA SER A 14 -4.62 -7.38 7.49
C SER A 14 -4.10 -5.95 7.38
N SER A 15 -2.98 -5.76 6.68
CA SER A 15 -2.28 -4.48 6.55
C SER A 15 -2.64 -3.73 5.26
N VAL A 16 -3.37 -4.38 4.35
CA VAL A 16 -3.74 -3.79 3.04
C VAL A 16 -4.63 -2.56 3.21
N GLN A 17 -5.59 -2.58 4.15
CA GLN A 17 -6.47 -1.45 4.37
C GLN A 17 -5.70 -0.19 4.75
N SER A 18 -4.77 -0.29 5.71
CA SER A 18 -3.99 0.86 6.17
C SER A 18 -3.05 1.37 5.08
N LEU A 19 -2.48 0.48 4.26
CA LEU A 19 -1.69 0.88 3.10
C LEU A 19 -2.52 1.62 2.04
N MET A 20 -3.71 1.12 1.69
CA MET A 20 -4.58 1.77 0.71
C MET A 20 -5.00 3.17 1.15
N VAL A 21 -5.29 3.35 2.44
CA VAL A 21 -5.57 4.67 3.00
C VAL A 21 -4.33 5.56 2.96
N PHE A 22 -3.18 5.02 3.34
CA PHE A 22 -1.90 5.74 3.32
C PHE A 22 -1.54 6.26 1.91
N LEU A 23 -1.72 5.44 0.87
CA LEU A 23 -1.53 5.81 -0.53
C LEU A 23 -2.46 6.95 -0.99
N ALA A 24 -3.62 7.11 -0.36
CA ALA A 24 -4.58 8.17 -0.65
C ALA A 24 -4.34 9.46 0.15
N VAL A 25 -3.38 9.46 1.09
CA VAL A 25 -2.96 10.66 1.81
C VAL A 25 -1.90 11.40 0.99
N VAL A 26 -2.15 12.68 0.73
CA VAL A 26 -1.22 13.55 -0.01
C VAL A 26 0.16 13.53 0.64
N GLY A 27 1.19 13.29 -0.18
CA GLY A 27 2.58 13.21 0.28
C GLY A 27 2.86 12.04 1.21
N MET A 28 1.95 11.05 1.28
CA MET A 28 2.11 9.80 2.04
C MET A 28 2.59 10.04 3.47
N ASN A 29 1.97 11.03 4.10
CA ASN A 29 2.34 11.44 5.44
C ASN A 29 1.10 11.79 6.25
N VAL A 30 0.63 10.78 6.97
CA VAL A 30 -0.54 10.84 7.83
C VAL A 30 -0.39 11.92 8.91
N SER A 31 0.78 12.03 9.55
CA SER A 31 1.02 13.01 10.61
C SER A 31 1.05 14.46 10.13
N LYS A 32 1.24 14.69 8.83
CA LYS A 32 1.15 16.02 8.21
C LYS A 32 -0.28 16.39 7.77
N SER A 33 -1.21 15.44 7.76
CA SER A 33 -2.59 15.67 7.35
C SER A 33 -3.43 16.06 8.57
N ARG A 34 -3.71 17.36 8.71
CA ARG A 34 -4.38 17.94 9.89
C ARG A 34 -5.77 17.34 10.17
N ASP A 35 -6.49 16.95 9.12
CA ASP A 35 -7.86 16.43 9.21
C ASP A 35 -7.90 14.91 9.00
N PHE A 36 -6.77 14.22 9.17
CA PHE A 36 -6.69 12.78 8.90
C PHE A 36 -7.63 11.99 9.79
N GLU A 37 -7.63 12.22 11.10
CA GLU A 37 -8.46 11.44 12.03
C GLU A 37 -9.95 11.60 11.73
N ASP A 38 -10.38 12.80 11.32
CA ASP A 38 -11.77 13.06 10.91
C ASP A 38 -12.14 12.34 9.60
N ARG A 39 -11.20 12.26 8.66
CA ARG A 39 -11.40 11.65 7.33
C ARG A 39 -11.15 10.15 7.30
N ARG A 40 -10.36 9.63 8.24
CA ARG A 40 -9.90 8.24 8.31
C ARG A 40 -11.05 7.24 8.26
N PRO A 41 -12.15 7.37 9.03
CA PRO A 41 -13.24 6.40 9.00
C PRO A 41 -13.84 6.22 7.59
N GLU A 42 -14.02 7.34 6.86
CA GLU A 42 -14.56 7.32 5.50
C GLU A 42 -13.55 6.76 4.49
N MET A 43 -12.26 7.09 4.63
CA MET A 43 -11.20 6.52 3.80
C MET A 43 -11.07 5.01 3.99
N GLU A 44 -11.09 4.54 5.24
CA GLU A 44 -11.06 3.12 5.57
C GLU A 44 -12.32 2.40 5.06
N ARG A 45 -13.49 3.03 5.13
CA ARG A 45 -14.72 2.47 4.56
C ARG A 45 -14.57 2.24 3.05
N ARG A 46 -14.02 3.21 2.31
CA ARG A 46 -13.76 3.07 0.87
C ARG A 46 -12.71 2.00 0.58
N ALA A 47 -11.64 1.95 1.38
CA ALA A 47 -10.62 0.91 1.26
C ALA A 47 -11.21 -0.49 1.46
N ARG A 48 -12.11 -0.68 2.46
CA ARG A 48 -12.82 -1.96 2.66
C ARG A 48 -13.68 -2.37 1.47
N VAL A 49 -14.38 -1.42 0.85
CA VAL A 49 -15.20 -1.69 -0.35
C VAL A 49 -14.34 -2.10 -1.55
N LEU A 50 -13.14 -1.55 -1.68
CA LEU A 50 -12.19 -2.00 -2.71
C LEU A 50 -11.61 -3.37 -2.36
N LEU A 51 -11.20 -3.56 -1.11
CA LEU A 51 -10.61 -4.81 -0.62
C LEU A 51 -11.58 -5.99 -0.73
N SER A 52 -12.89 -5.76 -0.58
CA SER A 52 -13.91 -6.79 -0.72
C SER A 52 -14.06 -7.33 -2.14
N ARG A 53 -13.46 -6.68 -3.15
CA ARG A 53 -13.41 -7.21 -4.52
C ARG A 53 -12.36 -8.30 -4.69
N PHE A 54 -11.39 -8.36 -3.78
CA PHE A 54 -10.34 -9.37 -3.82
C PHE A 54 -10.74 -10.56 -2.96
N PRO A 55 -10.99 -11.75 -3.54
CA PRO A 55 -11.39 -12.93 -2.81
C PRO A 55 -10.30 -13.42 -1.84
N ASP A 56 -10.67 -14.32 -0.95
CA ASP A 56 -9.71 -15.06 -0.13
C ASP A 56 -8.72 -15.82 -1.02
N GLY A 57 -7.46 -15.88 -0.61
CA GLY A 57 -6.36 -16.39 -1.43
C GLY A 57 -5.70 -15.36 -2.36
N THR A 58 -6.22 -14.13 -2.45
CA THR A 58 -5.50 -13.03 -3.12
C THR A 58 -4.24 -12.67 -2.33
N CYS A 59 -3.08 -12.75 -2.97
CA CYS A 59 -1.81 -12.30 -2.42
C CYS A 59 -1.61 -10.80 -2.72
N PHE A 60 -1.06 -10.08 -1.76
CA PHE A 60 -0.80 -8.65 -1.89
C PHE A 60 0.69 -8.39 -1.80
N TYR A 61 1.19 -7.51 -2.66
CA TYR A 61 2.59 -7.14 -2.72
C TYR A 61 2.73 -5.63 -2.72
N SER A 62 3.79 -5.15 -2.12
CA SER A 62 4.06 -3.71 -2.02
C SER A 62 5.54 -3.46 -2.14
N ASN A 63 5.91 -2.34 -2.77
CA ASN A 63 7.30 -1.91 -2.88
C ASN A 63 7.71 -0.96 -1.76
N PHE A 64 6.90 -0.83 -0.71
CA PHE A 64 7.28 -0.10 0.49
C PHE A 64 8.25 -0.92 1.35
N ASP A 65 9.14 -0.23 2.06
CA ASP A 65 9.85 -0.82 3.18
C ASP A 65 9.02 -0.65 4.46
N TRP A 66 8.75 -1.74 5.18
CA TRP A 66 8.06 -1.72 6.47
C TRP A 66 8.77 -2.59 7.51
N LYS A 67 8.30 -2.53 8.75
CA LYS A 67 8.78 -3.36 9.86
C LYS A 67 7.65 -4.18 10.46
N GLY A 68 8.01 -5.39 10.89
CA GLY A 68 7.11 -6.32 11.55
C GLY A 68 6.27 -7.14 10.57
N GLU A 69 5.62 -8.18 11.11
CA GLU A 69 4.84 -9.14 10.32
C GLU A 69 3.48 -8.57 9.89
N HIS A 70 2.89 -7.68 10.69
CA HIS A 70 1.59 -7.06 10.43
C HIS A 70 1.70 -5.53 10.51
N PRO A 71 2.30 -4.88 9.50
CA PRO A 71 2.53 -3.44 9.53
C PRO A 71 1.21 -2.65 9.60
N ASN A 72 1.19 -1.61 10.43
CA ASN A 72 0.19 -0.56 10.38
C ASN A 72 0.82 0.72 9.83
N PHE A 73 0.40 1.16 8.64
CA PHE A 73 1.00 2.31 7.95
C PHE A 73 0.62 3.67 8.56
N TYR A 74 -0.26 3.70 9.56
CA TYR A 74 -0.54 4.92 10.33
C TYR A 74 0.47 5.14 11.45
N GLU A 75 1.06 4.07 11.99
CA GLU A 75 1.84 4.08 13.22
C GLU A 75 3.34 3.99 12.99
N GLN A 76 3.77 3.69 11.76
CA GLN A 76 5.18 3.57 11.42
C GLN A 76 5.57 4.54 10.30
N PRO A 77 6.78 5.11 10.37
CA PRO A 77 7.32 5.85 9.25
C PRO A 77 7.65 4.88 8.10
N VAL A 78 7.16 5.21 6.92
CA VAL A 78 7.65 4.62 5.68
C VAL A 78 9.00 5.26 5.36
N ASN A 79 10.06 4.46 5.42
CA ASN A 79 11.44 4.95 5.31
C ASN A 79 12.01 4.87 3.90
N GLY A 80 11.32 4.18 3.00
CA GLY A 80 11.80 3.91 1.65
C GLY A 80 10.76 3.19 0.81
N THR A 81 10.99 3.25 -0.49
CA THR A 81 10.31 2.46 -1.51
C THR A 81 11.38 1.86 -2.41
N SER A 82 11.08 0.72 -3.02
CA SER A 82 11.82 0.17 -4.15
C SER A 82 11.11 0.61 -5.44
N PRO A 83 11.39 1.83 -5.96
CA PRO A 83 10.62 2.41 -7.05
C PRO A 83 10.84 1.65 -8.37
N PHE A 84 9.77 1.53 -9.16
CA PHE A 84 9.84 0.98 -10.51
C PHE A 84 10.19 2.02 -11.58
N SER A 85 10.06 3.31 -11.26
CA SER A 85 10.40 4.41 -12.15
C SER A 85 11.46 5.34 -11.56
N ARG A 86 11.72 6.45 -12.27
CA ARG A 86 12.63 7.52 -11.81
C ARG A 86 11.97 8.42 -10.77
N SER A 87 10.66 8.29 -10.53
CA SER A 87 10.01 9.00 -9.43
C SER A 87 10.42 8.35 -8.11
N ARG A 88 10.82 9.18 -7.14
CA ARG A 88 11.17 8.74 -5.79
C ARG A 88 9.97 8.13 -5.05
N TRP A 89 8.77 8.53 -5.44
CA TRP A 89 7.52 8.13 -4.81
C TRP A 89 6.59 7.44 -5.80
N ASP A 90 7.19 6.53 -6.57
CA ASP A 90 6.52 5.47 -7.32
C ASP A 90 6.26 4.32 -6.36
N ALA A 91 5.07 4.30 -5.77
CA ALA A 91 4.74 3.36 -4.73
C ALA A 91 3.31 2.87 -4.84
N GLY A 92 3.10 1.63 -4.41
CA GLY A 92 1.75 1.08 -4.49
C GLY A 92 1.62 -0.34 -4.01
N LEU A 93 0.45 -0.88 -4.33
CA LEU A 93 -0.03 -2.19 -3.94
C LEU A 93 -0.37 -2.96 -5.22
N ILE A 94 0.13 -4.17 -5.30
CA ILE A 94 -0.20 -5.16 -6.32
C ILE A 94 -1.05 -6.24 -5.64
N ALA A 95 -2.20 -6.57 -6.21
CA ALA A 95 -3.00 -7.71 -5.78
C ALA A 95 -2.98 -8.77 -6.90
N VAL A 96 -2.70 -10.02 -6.53
CA VAL A 96 -2.55 -11.13 -7.48
C VAL A 96 -3.41 -12.29 -7.00
N ASN A 97 -4.25 -12.82 -7.89
CA ASN A 97 -4.91 -14.10 -7.73
C ASN A 97 -4.76 -14.95 -9.02
N ASP A 98 -5.37 -16.13 -9.05
CA ASP A 98 -5.24 -17.07 -10.17
C ASP A 98 -5.71 -16.52 -11.53
N THR A 99 -6.56 -15.49 -11.51
CA THR A 99 -7.27 -14.98 -12.69
C THR A 99 -7.03 -13.51 -12.99
N GLU A 100 -6.58 -12.73 -12.01
CA GLU A 100 -6.54 -11.28 -12.08
C GLU A 100 -5.31 -10.70 -11.38
N VAL A 101 -4.84 -9.58 -11.93
CA VAL A 101 -3.84 -8.71 -11.31
C VAL A 101 -4.40 -7.29 -11.24
N ALA A 102 -4.34 -6.67 -10.07
CA ALA A 102 -4.72 -5.28 -9.87
C ALA A 102 -3.54 -4.46 -9.33
N LEU A 103 -3.45 -3.20 -9.76
CA LEU A 103 -2.47 -2.23 -9.28
C LEU A 103 -3.19 -1.02 -8.71
N ILE A 104 -2.87 -0.68 -7.47
CA ILE A 104 -3.25 0.57 -6.81
C ILE A 104 -1.97 1.35 -6.58
N TRP A 105 -1.81 2.43 -7.33
CA TRP A 105 -0.51 3.10 -7.46
C TRP A 105 -0.64 4.60 -7.28
N THR A 106 0.37 5.19 -6.66
CA THR A 106 0.50 6.64 -6.57
C THR A 106 1.83 7.09 -7.17
N PHE A 107 1.81 8.30 -7.72
CA PHE A 107 2.98 9.00 -8.20
C PHE A 107 2.96 10.39 -7.55
N GLU A 108 3.83 10.59 -6.57
CA GLU A 108 4.07 11.91 -6.00
C GLU A 108 5.32 12.52 -6.67
N PHE A 109 5.25 13.82 -6.97
CA PHE A 109 6.32 14.60 -7.60
C PHE A 109 7.10 15.41 -6.57
#